data_AF-A0A258X9M2-F1
#
_entry.id   AF-A0A258X9M2-F1
#
_cell.length_a   1.000
_cell.length_b   1.000
_cell.length_c   1.000
_cell.angle_alpha   90.00
_cell.angle_beta   90.00
_cell.angle_gamma   90.00
#
_symmetry.space_group_name_H-M   'P 1'
#
loop_
_entity.id
_entity.type
_entity.pdbx_description
1 polymer ?
#
loop_
_entity_poly.entity_id
_entity_poly.type
_entity_poly.pdbx_seq_one_letter_code
_entity_poly.pdbx_strand_id
1 'polypeptide(L)'
;MKLPIGESDFRTIIDQKFNFVDKTLFIKDVIEDSAKVILITRPRRFGKTLNLSMLQYFFAKDVNSIPTNGLFDGLKISRESVYEEYQGQYPVISLSFKDVKENNFALAYDKIYEIIVRLYNRFSYLQKSDSLSEENKFLYTRILRREANQAQLENSLDTLTEYLFLHHRQMPIVLIDEYDTPIHAGYLNGFYDKIIKFFRSFFSAGLKDNTLLYKAVLTGILRVSRESLFSGVNHLKIYSILNPKYSSYFGFTEPEVTELLTQAKMGSTLPNVKDWYNGYHMGVATLYNPWSIINFIQEEGILQPYWVNTSDNNLIKTLLSKSSVSFKNAFNDLLQGMKTLFFLTSKQTIPLLFGVCF
;
A
#
# COMPACT_ATOMS: atom_id res chain seq x y z
N MET A 1 -1.09 27.21 7.18
CA MET A 1 -0.83 26.01 6.37
C MET A 1 -1.83 24.94 6.80
N LYS A 2 -2.54 24.29 5.87
CA LYS A 2 -3.52 23.24 6.19
C LYS A 2 -2.89 21.87 5.96
N LEU A 3 -2.72 21.05 7.00
CA LEU A 3 -1.98 19.79 6.93
C LEU A 3 -2.90 18.57 6.89
N PRO A 4 -2.62 17.56 6.04
CA PRO A 4 -3.46 16.38 5.89
C PRO A 4 -3.20 15.34 6.98
N ILE A 5 -3.57 15.64 8.23
CA ILE A 5 -3.36 14.74 9.37
C ILE A 5 -4.34 13.57 9.30
N GLY A 6 -3.80 12.36 9.15
CA GLY A 6 -4.61 11.14 9.09
C GLY A 6 -5.38 10.94 7.79
N GLU A 7 -5.30 11.91 6.87
CA GLU A 7 -5.89 11.79 5.54
C GLU A 7 -4.99 10.95 4.63
N SER A 8 -5.60 10.09 3.82
CA SER A 8 -4.92 9.22 2.87
C SER A 8 -5.66 9.10 1.55
N ASP A 9 -6.76 9.84 1.38
CA ASP A 9 -7.48 9.98 0.14
C ASP A 9 -6.93 11.17 -0.68
N PHE A 10 -6.39 10.86 -1.86
CA PHE A 10 -5.75 11.87 -2.71
C PHE A 10 -6.72 12.97 -3.12
N ARG A 11 -7.94 12.60 -3.51
CA ARG A 11 -8.96 13.58 -3.89
C ARG A 11 -9.26 14.53 -2.73
N THR A 12 -9.48 14.00 -1.53
CA THR A 12 -9.74 14.83 -0.35
C THR A 12 -8.60 15.82 -0.08
N ILE A 13 -7.35 15.39 -0.27
CA ILE A 13 -6.17 16.28 -0.16
C ILE A 13 -6.26 17.46 -1.14
N ILE A 14 -6.58 17.19 -2.41
CA ILE A 14 -6.67 18.20 -3.47
C ILE A 14 -7.90 19.11 -3.28
N ASP A 15 -9.09 18.53 -3.17
CA ASP A 15 -10.37 19.26 -3.09
C ASP A 15 -10.41 20.18 -1.86
N GLN A 16 -9.85 19.74 -0.74
CA GLN A 16 -9.80 20.52 0.49
C GLN A 16 -8.58 21.44 0.61
N LYS A 17 -7.76 21.54 -0.44
CA LYS A 17 -6.57 22.40 -0.53
C LYS A 17 -5.60 22.21 0.63
N PHE A 18 -5.34 20.96 0.98
CA PHE A 18 -4.27 20.64 1.93
C PHE A 18 -2.90 20.92 1.28
N ASN A 19 -1.90 21.24 2.10
CA ASN A 19 -0.52 21.32 1.63
C ASN A 19 -0.05 19.91 1.23
N PHE A 20 0.06 19.72 -0.09
CA PHE A 20 0.42 18.47 -0.71
C PHE A 20 1.82 18.56 -1.31
N VAL A 21 2.70 17.64 -0.92
CA VAL A 21 4.00 17.47 -1.57
C VAL A 21 3.78 16.67 -2.85
N ASP A 22 3.89 17.33 -3.99
CA ASP A 22 3.57 16.73 -5.28
C ASP A 22 4.55 15.63 -5.68
N LYS A 23 4.07 14.39 -5.57
CA LYS A 23 4.75 13.14 -5.92
C LYS A 23 4.05 12.43 -7.10
N THR A 24 3.26 13.15 -7.90
CA THR A 24 2.46 12.57 -8.99
C THR A 24 3.27 11.92 -10.09
N LEU A 25 4.57 12.23 -10.23
CA LEU A 25 5.47 11.50 -11.13
C LEU A 25 5.61 10.00 -10.80
N PHE A 26 5.20 9.58 -9.60
CA PHE A 26 5.03 8.16 -9.27
C PHE A 26 4.13 7.43 -10.28
N ILE A 27 3.10 8.09 -10.80
CA ILE A 27 2.19 7.54 -11.81
C ILE A 27 2.96 7.16 -13.09
N LYS A 28 3.77 8.09 -13.60
CA LYS A 28 4.59 7.87 -14.79
C LYS A 28 5.53 6.67 -14.60
N ASP A 29 6.25 6.65 -13.48
CA ASP A 29 7.20 5.56 -13.21
C ASP A 29 6.52 4.19 -13.09
N VAL A 30 5.27 4.14 -12.59
CA VAL A 30 4.45 2.93 -12.56
C VAL A 30 4.03 2.50 -13.97
N ILE A 31 3.60 3.44 -14.82
CA ILE A 31 3.22 3.17 -16.21
C ILE A 31 4.41 2.58 -16.97
N GLU A 32 5.58 3.22 -16.88
CA GLU A 32 6.81 2.87 -17.60
C GLU A 32 7.51 1.61 -17.02
N ASP A 33 7.10 1.12 -15.86
CA ASP A 33 7.66 -0.09 -15.29
C ASP A 33 7.34 -1.32 -16.15
N SER A 34 8.38 -1.99 -16.65
CA SER A 34 8.26 -3.27 -17.38
C SER A 34 7.54 -4.37 -16.59
N ALA A 35 7.53 -4.31 -15.25
CA ALA A 35 6.86 -5.31 -14.43
C ALA A 35 5.34 -5.10 -14.46
N LYS A 36 4.61 -6.15 -14.86
CA LYS A 36 3.14 -6.17 -14.84
C LYS A 36 2.58 -6.14 -13.42
N VAL A 37 3.26 -6.82 -12.48
CA VAL A 37 2.87 -6.88 -11.08
C VAL A 37 4.00 -6.30 -10.22
N ILE A 38 3.69 -5.26 -9.48
CA ILE A 38 4.62 -4.49 -8.67
C ILE A 38 4.22 -4.65 -7.21
N LEU A 39 5.16 -5.03 -6.35
CA LEU A 39 5.00 -4.98 -4.89
C LEU A 39 5.96 -3.96 -4.30
N ILE A 40 5.42 -2.93 -3.67
CA ILE A 40 6.19 -1.89 -2.98
C ILE A 40 6.06 -2.11 -1.48
N THR A 41 7.18 -2.39 -0.80
CA THR A 41 7.21 -2.48 0.66
C THR A 41 7.85 -1.25 1.27
N ARG A 42 7.11 -0.58 2.16
CA ARG A 42 7.57 0.62 2.87
C ARG A 42 7.06 0.60 4.31
N PRO A 43 7.78 1.25 5.26
CA PRO A 43 7.34 1.31 6.64
C PRO A 43 5.95 1.97 6.80
N ARG A 44 5.38 1.85 7.99
CA ARG A 44 4.08 2.47 8.31
C ARG A 44 4.15 3.99 8.17
N ARG A 45 3.04 4.61 7.75
CA ARG A 45 2.91 6.06 7.58
C ARG A 45 3.80 6.72 6.52
N PHE A 46 4.38 5.94 5.59
CA PHE A 46 5.16 6.45 4.44
C PHE A 46 4.32 6.79 3.19
N GLY A 47 3.02 7.05 3.35
CA GLY A 47 2.15 7.47 2.22
C GLY A 47 1.71 6.36 1.26
N LYS A 48 1.76 5.08 1.68
CA LYS A 48 1.37 3.95 0.82
C LYS A 48 -0.07 4.04 0.31
N THR A 49 -1.02 4.17 1.22
CA THR A 49 -2.45 4.31 0.91
C THR A 49 -2.73 5.54 0.06
N LEU A 50 -2.08 6.67 0.36
CA LEU A 50 -2.19 7.90 -0.41
C LEU A 50 -1.73 7.72 -1.87
N ASN A 51 -0.58 7.09 -2.08
CA ASN A 51 -0.07 6.83 -3.42
C ASN A 51 -0.96 5.84 -4.20
N LEU A 52 -1.53 4.83 -3.55
CA LEU A 52 -2.50 3.94 -4.20
C LEU A 52 -3.81 4.67 -4.54
N SER A 53 -4.33 5.51 -3.64
CA SER A 53 -5.49 6.37 -3.90
C SER A 53 -5.23 7.28 -5.11
N MET A 54 -4.05 7.90 -5.18
CA MET A 54 -3.61 8.72 -6.31
C MET A 54 -3.61 7.92 -7.63
N LEU A 55 -3.05 6.70 -7.66
CA LEU A 55 -3.12 5.84 -8.85
C LEU A 55 -4.58 5.52 -9.24
N GLN A 56 -5.44 5.25 -8.24
CA GLN A 56 -6.85 4.96 -8.48
C GLN A 56 -7.55 6.13 -9.18
N TYR A 57 -7.38 7.35 -8.67
CA TYR A 57 -7.98 8.55 -9.26
C TYR A 57 -7.36 8.92 -10.61
N PHE A 58 -6.10 8.57 -10.85
CA PHE A 58 -5.47 8.82 -12.13
C PHE A 58 -6.08 7.92 -13.22
N PHE A 59 -6.06 6.62 -13.00
CA PHE A 59 -6.47 5.67 -14.04
C PHE A 59 -7.98 5.57 -14.24
N ALA A 60 -8.79 5.74 -13.19
CA ALA A 60 -10.24 5.58 -13.27
C ALA A 60 -10.92 6.84 -13.82
N LYS A 61 -11.90 6.67 -14.72
CA LYS A 61 -12.75 7.76 -15.21
C LYS A 61 -13.56 8.42 -14.09
N ASP A 62 -14.07 7.58 -13.19
CA ASP A 62 -14.79 7.96 -12.00
C ASP A 62 -14.44 7.00 -10.86
N VAL A 63 -14.62 7.47 -9.63
CA VAL A 63 -14.53 6.64 -8.43
C VAL A 63 -15.84 6.80 -7.67
N ASN A 64 -16.59 5.70 -7.54
CA ASN A 64 -17.91 5.66 -6.93
C ASN A 64 -18.89 6.64 -7.62
N SER A 65 -18.89 6.63 -8.96
CA SER A 65 -19.73 7.52 -9.80
C SER A 65 -19.38 9.00 -9.72
N ILE A 66 -18.25 9.36 -9.12
CA ILE A 66 -17.77 10.73 -9.08
C ILE A 66 -16.57 10.88 -10.03
N PRO A 67 -16.66 11.75 -11.07
CA PRO A 67 -15.57 11.94 -12.03
C PRO A 67 -14.23 12.31 -11.39
N THR A 68 -13.15 11.94 -12.07
CA THR A 68 -11.76 12.23 -11.65
C THR A 68 -11.07 13.33 -12.45
N ASN A 69 -11.74 13.86 -13.49
CA ASN A 69 -11.21 14.92 -14.32
C ASN A 69 -10.90 16.18 -13.50
N GLY A 70 -9.78 16.83 -13.80
CA GLY A 70 -9.33 18.05 -13.11
C GLY A 70 -8.56 17.81 -11.81
N LEU A 71 -8.57 16.60 -11.22
CA LEU A 71 -7.87 16.32 -9.95
C LEU A 71 -6.35 16.46 -10.04
N PHE A 72 -5.79 16.43 -11.25
CA PHE A 72 -4.35 16.48 -11.48
C PHE A 72 -3.89 17.77 -12.15
N ASP A 73 -4.79 18.74 -12.34
CA ASP A 73 -4.49 19.98 -13.03
C ASP A 73 -3.41 20.76 -12.25
N GLY A 74 -2.36 21.16 -12.95
CA GLY A 74 -1.23 21.89 -12.37
C GLY A 74 -0.23 21.04 -11.59
N LEU A 75 -0.49 19.74 -11.38
CA LEU A 75 0.47 18.81 -10.78
C LEU A 75 1.51 18.35 -11.82
N LYS A 76 2.67 17.87 -11.36
CA LYS A 76 3.80 17.46 -12.22
C LYS A 76 3.38 16.48 -13.31
N ILE A 77 2.55 15.49 -12.99
CA ILE A 77 2.09 14.49 -13.96
C ILE A 77 1.30 15.10 -15.13
N SER A 78 0.60 16.22 -14.94
CA SER A 78 -0.17 16.89 -16.02
C SER A 78 0.70 17.43 -17.15
N ARG A 79 2.02 17.48 -16.96
CA ARG A 79 3.00 17.94 -17.94
C ARG A 79 3.70 16.80 -18.67
N GLU A 80 3.40 15.56 -18.31
CA GLU A 80 4.01 14.36 -18.88
C GLU A 80 3.15 13.81 -20.02
N SER A 81 3.78 13.23 -21.04
CA SER A 81 3.07 12.68 -22.22
C SER A 81 2.07 11.57 -21.86
N VAL A 82 2.36 10.80 -20.80
CA VAL A 82 1.48 9.73 -20.31
C VAL A 82 0.16 10.24 -19.74
N TYR A 83 0.03 11.55 -19.47
CA TYR A 83 -1.18 12.10 -18.86
C TYR A 83 -2.41 11.88 -19.73
N GLU A 84 -2.38 12.36 -20.98
CA GLU A 84 -3.51 12.29 -21.89
C GLU A 84 -3.83 10.84 -22.32
N GLU A 85 -2.80 10.00 -22.42
CA GLU A 85 -2.95 8.61 -22.86
C GLU A 85 -3.60 7.70 -21.79
N TYR A 86 -3.38 7.98 -20.50
CA TYR A 86 -3.76 7.06 -19.42
C TYR A 86 -4.81 7.60 -18.45
N GLN A 87 -4.95 8.92 -18.31
CA GLN A 87 -5.88 9.51 -17.35
C GLN A 87 -7.32 9.13 -17.68
N GLY A 88 -7.99 8.51 -16.70
CA GLY A 88 -9.39 8.13 -16.81
C GLY A 88 -9.71 7.03 -17.82
N GLN A 89 -8.70 6.31 -18.34
CA GLN A 89 -8.89 5.33 -19.42
C GLN A 89 -9.10 3.89 -18.95
N TYR A 90 -8.95 3.58 -17.65
CA TYR A 90 -8.90 2.19 -17.17
C TYR A 90 -9.96 1.92 -16.09
N PRO A 91 -10.60 0.74 -16.12
CA PRO A 91 -11.30 0.22 -14.95
C PRO A 91 -10.28 -0.09 -13.84
N VAL A 92 -10.52 0.38 -12.62
CA VAL A 92 -9.58 0.18 -11.50
C VAL A 92 -10.21 -0.61 -10.36
N ILE A 93 -9.72 -1.82 -10.14
CA ILE A 93 -10.00 -2.63 -8.97
C ILE A 93 -9.11 -2.13 -7.83
N SER A 94 -9.71 -1.68 -6.73
CA SER A 94 -8.97 -1.20 -5.55
C SER A 94 -9.45 -1.92 -4.29
N LEU A 95 -8.53 -2.61 -3.63
CA LEU A 95 -8.72 -3.44 -2.45
C LEU A 95 -7.80 -2.98 -1.31
N SER A 96 -8.28 -3.06 -0.07
CA SER A 96 -7.46 -2.86 1.12
C SER A 96 -7.76 -3.94 2.15
N PHE A 97 -6.71 -4.60 2.64
CA PHE A 97 -6.82 -5.61 3.69
C PHE A 97 -6.42 -5.09 5.08
N LYS A 98 -6.31 -3.75 5.22
CA LYS A 98 -5.84 -3.07 6.44
C LYS A 98 -6.62 -3.41 7.71
N ASP A 99 -7.88 -3.81 7.57
CA ASP A 99 -8.77 -4.08 8.70
C ASP A 99 -8.86 -5.57 9.05
N VAL A 100 -8.19 -6.46 8.32
CA VAL A 100 -8.21 -7.91 8.58
C VAL A 100 -7.19 -8.27 9.67
N LYS A 101 -7.57 -8.04 10.93
CA LYS A 101 -6.73 -8.24 12.12
C LYS A 101 -7.28 -9.29 13.09
N GLU A 102 -8.12 -10.18 12.57
CA GLU A 102 -8.88 -11.10 13.40
C GLU A 102 -7.99 -12.17 14.06
N ASN A 103 -8.48 -12.71 15.17
CA ASN A 103 -7.74 -13.67 16.00
C ASN A 103 -7.91 -15.13 15.56
N ASN A 104 -8.71 -15.41 14.53
CA ASN A 104 -8.85 -16.74 13.96
C ASN A 104 -9.21 -16.68 12.47
N PHE A 105 -9.02 -17.80 11.78
CA PHE A 105 -9.22 -17.89 10.33
C PHE A 105 -10.67 -17.66 9.89
N ALA A 106 -11.67 -18.14 10.64
CA ALA A 106 -13.06 -18.02 10.23
C ALA A 106 -13.49 -16.55 10.18
N LEU A 107 -13.19 -15.79 11.24
CA LEU A 107 -13.47 -14.34 11.27
C LEU A 107 -12.66 -13.58 10.21
N ALA A 108 -11.39 -13.92 10.03
CA ALA A 108 -10.56 -13.30 8.99
C ALA A 108 -11.14 -13.57 7.57
N TYR A 109 -11.59 -14.81 7.33
CA TYR A 109 -12.21 -15.22 6.07
C TYR A 109 -13.51 -14.47 5.82
N ASP A 110 -14.40 -14.37 6.81
CA ASP A 110 -15.66 -13.62 6.69
C ASP A 110 -15.43 -12.14 6.37
N LYS A 111 -14.40 -11.53 6.96
CA LYS A 111 -14.03 -10.14 6.70
C LYS A 111 -13.44 -9.94 5.31
N ILE A 112 -12.63 -10.89 4.83
CA ILE A 112 -12.14 -10.92 3.45
C ILE A 112 -13.31 -11.06 2.47
N TYR A 113 -14.27 -11.94 2.77
CA TYR A 113 -15.48 -12.09 1.99
C TYR A 113 -16.23 -10.76 1.89
N GLU A 114 -16.43 -10.07 3.01
CA GLU A 114 -17.08 -8.75 3.02
C GLU A 114 -16.33 -7.71 2.18
N ILE A 115 -14.99 -7.69 2.24
CA ILE A 115 -14.17 -6.82 1.39
C ILE A 115 -14.44 -7.10 -0.10
N ILE A 116 -14.50 -8.38 -0.50
CA ILE A 116 -14.76 -8.79 -1.88
C ILE A 116 -16.21 -8.46 -2.30
N VAL A 117 -17.19 -8.65 -1.42
CA VAL A 117 -18.59 -8.24 -1.67
C VAL A 117 -18.69 -6.74 -1.88
N ARG A 118 -18.02 -5.93 -1.05
CA ARG A 118 -17.97 -4.47 -1.22
C ARG A 118 -17.31 -4.09 -2.54
N LEU A 119 -16.24 -4.79 -2.94
CA LEU A 119 -15.61 -4.59 -4.24
C LEU A 119 -16.60 -4.86 -5.39
N TYR A 120 -17.29 -6.00 -5.37
CA TYR A 120 -18.30 -6.33 -6.39
C TYR A 120 -19.48 -5.34 -6.37
N ASN A 121 -19.90 -4.85 -5.21
CA ASN A 121 -20.96 -3.83 -5.16
C ASN A 121 -20.57 -2.53 -5.89
N ARG A 122 -19.28 -2.13 -5.86
CA ARG A 122 -18.78 -0.96 -6.59
C ARG A 122 -18.90 -1.09 -8.11
N PHE A 123 -18.96 -2.32 -8.61
CA PHE A 123 -19.14 -2.64 -10.03
C PHE A 123 -20.52 -3.22 -10.32
N SER A 124 -21.53 -2.91 -9.50
CA SER A 124 -22.88 -3.47 -9.60
C SER A 124 -23.55 -3.29 -10.98
N TYR A 125 -23.13 -2.30 -11.78
CA TYR A 125 -23.57 -2.13 -13.17
C TYR A 125 -23.27 -3.34 -14.06
N LEU A 126 -22.27 -4.18 -13.71
CA LEU A 126 -21.95 -5.41 -14.45
C LEU A 126 -23.11 -6.42 -14.44
N GLN A 127 -23.99 -6.40 -13.44
CA GLN A 127 -25.20 -7.25 -13.43
C GLN A 127 -26.16 -6.94 -14.59
N LYS A 128 -26.10 -5.71 -15.12
CA LYS A 128 -26.91 -5.24 -16.26
C LYS A 128 -26.10 -5.16 -17.55
N SER A 129 -24.87 -5.68 -17.57
CA SER A 129 -24.03 -5.65 -18.76
C SER A 129 -24.52 -6.64 -19.80
N ASP A 130 -24.74 -6.16 -21.03
CA ASP A 130 -25.06 -7.00 -22.19
C ASP A 130 -23.87 -7.83 -22.66
N SER A 131 -22.65 -7.46 -22.25
CA SER A 131 -21.42 -8.20 -22.59
C SER A 131 -21.14 -9.40 -21.67
N LEU A 132 -21.93 -9.58 -20.61
CA LEU A 132 -21.82 -10.71 -19.69
C LEU A 132 -22.92 -11.73 -19.98
N SER A 133 -22.56 -13.02 -20.02
CA SER A 133 -23.52 -14.11 -20.11
C SER A 133 -24.39 -14.21 -18.83
N GLU A 134 -25.52 -14.90 -18.93
CA GLU A 134 -26.38 -15.15 -17.76
C GLU A 134 -25.67 -15.98 -16.68
N GLU A 135 -24.77 -16.90 -17.06
CA GLU A 135 -23.93 -17.62 -16.11
C GLU A 135 -22.96 -16.68 -15.38
N ASN A 136 -22.31 -15.76 -16.10
CA ASN A 136 -21.40 -14.79 -15.48
C ASN A 136 -22.15 -13.91 -14.46
N LYS A 137 -23.35 -13.44 -14.82
CA LYS A 137 -24.23 -12.66 -13.92
C LYS A 137 -24.69 -13.49 -12.72
N PHE A 138 -24.99 -14.77 -12.91
CA PHE A 138 -25.32 -15.70 -11.83
C PHE A 138 -24.16 -15.85 -10.84
N LEU A 139 -22.95 -16.13 -11.32
CA LEU A 139 -21.74 -16.23 -10.48
C LEU A 139 -21.42 -14.91 -9.76
N TYR A 140 -21.60 -13.77 -10.43
CA TYR A 140 -21.48 -12.45 -9.82
C TYR A 140 -22.45 -12.27 -8.64
N THR A 141 -23.71 -12.65 -8.86
CA THR A 141 -24.78 -12.54 -7.86
C THR A 141 -24.51 -13.41 -6.65
N ARG A 142 -23.95 -14.61 -6.84
CA ARG A 142 -23.56 -15.49 -5.74
C ARG A 142 -22.51 -14.87 -4.82
N ILE A 143 -21.55 -14.13 -5.37
CA ILE A 143 -20.58 -13.38 -4.54
C ILE A 143 -21.32 -12.32 -3.73
N LEU A 144 -22.16 -11.49 -4.37
CA LEU A 144 -22.92 -10.44 -3.67
C LEU A 144 -23.81 -10.97 -2.55
N ARG A 145 -24.43 -12.13 -2.74
CA ARG A 145 -25.34 -12.78 -1.77
C ARG A 145 -24.63 -13.60 -0.69
N ARG A 146 -23.29 -13.65 -0.71
CA ARG A 146 -22.47 -14.50 0.17
C ARG A 146 -22.74 -16.01 0.01
N GLU A 147 -23.07 -16.44 -1.21
CA GLU A 147 -23.34 -17.83 -1.57
C GLU A 147 -22.17 -18.49 -2.33
N ALA A 148 -21.15 -17.72 -2.69
CA ALA A 148 -19.94 -18.24 -3.32
C ALA A 148 -19.08 -19.01 -2.30
N ASN A 149 -18.54 -20.16 -2.73
CA ASN A 149 -17.65 -20.99 -1.91
C ASN A 149 -16.21 -20.44 -1.90
N GLN A 150 -15.32 -21.08 -1.13
CA GLN A 150 -13.92 -20.64 -1.02
C GLN A 150 -13.18 -20.61 -2.37
N ALA A 151 -13.37 -21.59 -3.24
CA ALA A 151 -12.71 -21.60 -4.55
C ALA A 151 -13.19 -20.45 -5.44
N GLN A 152 -14.48 -20.12 -5.39
CA GLN A 152 -15.05 -18.97 -6.11
C GLN A 152 -14.54 -17.65 -5.53
N LEU A 153 -14.36 -17.56 -4.21
CA LEU A 153 -13.80 -16.38 -3.57
C LEU A 153 -12.31 -16.21 -3.90
N GLU A 154 -11.55 -17.30 -3.91
CA GLU A 154 -10.15 -17.33 -4.35
C GLU A 154 -10.00 -16.88 -5.82
N ASN A 155 -10.93 -17.26 -6.71
CA ASN A 155 -10.89 -16.82 -8.11
C ASN A 155 -11.53 -15.46 -8.38
N SER A 156 -12.16 -14.84 -7.38
CA SER A 156 -12.99 -13.64 -7.59
C SER A 156 -12.24 -12.45 -8.19
N LEU A 157 -10.95 -12.28 -7.90
CA LEU A 157 -10.16 -11.21 -8.51
C LEU A 157 -9.99 -11.42 -10.02
N ASP A 158 -9.69 -12.65 -10.44
CA ASP A 158 -9.56 -13.01 -11.86
C ASP A 158 -10.90 -12.84 -12.59
N THR A 159 -11.97 -13.41 -12.02
CA THR A 159 -13.33 -13.28 -12.54
C THR A 159 -13.75 -11.82 -12.72
N LEU A 160 -13.46 -10.96 -11.74
CA LEU A 160 -13.79 -9.54 -11.86
C LEU A 160 -12.95 -8.85 -12.94
N THR A 161 -11.68 -9.21 -13.10
CA THR A 161 -10.85 -8.65 -14.18
C THR A 161 -11.40 -9.01 -15.56
N GLU A 162 -11.84 -10.27 -15.74
CA GLU A 162 -12.48 -10.72 -16.96
C GLU A 162 -13.77 -9.94 -17.24
N TYR A 163 -14.63 -9.79 -16.24
CA TYR A 163 -15.92 -9.11 -16.41
C TYR A 163 -15.77 -7.63 -16.75
N LEU A 164 -14.80 -6.95 -16.13
CA LEU A 164 -14.48 -5.56 -16.46
C LEU A 164 -13.93 -5.45 -17.89
N PHE A 165 -13.06 -6.37 -18.30
CA PHE A 165 -12.56 -6.40 -19.69
C PHE A 165 -13.69 -6.64 -20.69
N LEU A 166 -14.59 -7.60 -20.42
CA LEU A 166 -15.72 -7.89 -21.31
C LEU A 166 -16.64 -6.68 -21.48
N HIS A 167 -16.92 -5.95 -20.39
CA HIS A 167 -17.79 -4.78 -20.42
C HIS A 167 -17.13 -3.53 -21.03
N HIS A 168 -15.91 -3.20 -20.61
CA HIS A 168 -15.24 -1.95 -21.01
C HIS A 168 -14.34 -2.09 -22.24
N ARG A 169 -14.01 -3.33 -22.65
CA ARG A 169 -12.97 -3.63 -23.65
C ARG A 169 -11.60 -3.04 -23.32
N GLN A 170 -11.35 -2.87 -22.02
CA GLN A 170 -10.12 -2.34 -21.48
C GLN A 170 -9.60 -3.24 -20.37
N MET A 171 -8.31 -3.58 -20.42
CA MET A 171 -7.67 -4.38 -19.39
C MET A 171 -7.62 -3.60 -18.06
N PRO A 172 -8.22 -4.10 -16.96
CA PRO A 172 -8.25 -3.38 -15.69
C PRO A 172 -6.88 -3.26 -15.00
N ILE A 173 -6.79 -2.29 -14.11
CA ILE A 173 -5.68 -2.11 -13.16
C ILE A 173 -6.10 -2.62 -11.79
N VAL A 174 -5.21 -3.32 -11.09
CA VAL A 174 -5.45 -3.88 -9.75
C VAL A 174 -4.55 -3.21 -8.72
N LEU A 175 -5.16 -2.56 -7.73
CA LEU A 175 -4.47 -1.89 -6.62
C LEU A 175 -4.83 -2.61 -5.32
N ILE A 176 -3.82 -3.04 -4.55
CA ILE A 176 -4.02 -3.80 -3.30
C ILE A 176 -3.19 -3.20 -2.18
N ASP A 177 -3.87 -2.60 -1.22
CA ASP A 177 -3.24 -2.03 -0.03
C ASP A 177 -3.19 -3.00 1.14
N GLU A 178 -2.11 -2.91 1.91
CA GLU A 178 -1.83 -3.71 3.10
C GLU A 178 -2.07 -5.22 2.94
N TYR A 179 -1.55 -5.78 1.83
CA TYR A 179 -1.70 -7.21 1.51
C TYR A 179 -1.20 -8.16 2.62
N ASP A 180 -0.25 -7.69 3.45
CA ASP A 180 0.43 -8.44 4.50
C ASP A 180 -0.28 -8.40 5.86
N THR A 181 -1.27 -7.52 6.06
CA THR A 181 -2.00 -7.38 7.32
C THR A 181 -2.73 -8.67 7.78
N PRO A 182 -3.51 -9.35 6.93
CA PRO A 182 -4.12 -10.64 7.29
C PRO A 182 -3.10 -11.73 7.63
N ILE A 183 -1.98 -11.75 6.90
CA ILE A 183 -0.92 -12.74 7.07
C ILE A 183 -0.23 -12.54 8.42
N HIS A 184 0.00 -11.29 8.77
CA HIS A 184 0.53 -10.89 10.05
C HIS A 184 -0.40 -11.31 11.21
N ALA A 185 -1.71 -11.07 11.09
CA ALA A 185 -2.69 -11.53 12.08
C ALA A 185 -2.69 -13.06 12.21
N GLY A 186 -2.59 -13.78 11.08
CA GLY A 186 -2.48 -15.23 11.06
C GLY A 186 -1.23 -15.76 11.75
N TYR A 187 -0.09 -15.07 11.61
CA TYR A 187 1.14 -15.43 12.31
C TYR A 187 1.02 -15.26 13.83
N LEU A 188 0.45 -14.13 14.29
CA LEU A 188 0.31 -13.85 15.72
C LEU A 188 -0.68 -14.77 16.42
N ASN A 189 -1.75 -15.17 15.72
CA ASN A 189 -2.86 -15.92 16.32
C ASN A 189 -2.93 -17.39 15.86
N GLY A 190 -1.87 -17.90 15.22
CA GLY A 190 -1.74 -19.35 14.95
C GLY A 190 -2.57 -19.89 13.77
N PHE A 191 -2.97 -19.06 12.81
CA PHE A 191 -3.69 -19.49 11.59
C PHE A 191 -2.96 -19.15 10.28
N TYR A 192 -1.65 -18.91 10.36
CA TYR A 192 -0.78 -18.53 9.24
C TYR A 192 -0.92 -19.44 8.01
N ASP A 193 -0.90 -20.76 8.18
CA ASP A 193 -0.93 -21.69 7.03
C ASP A 193 -2.25 -21.61 6.25
N LYS A 194 -3.38 -21.44 6.96
CA LYS A 194 -4.70 -21.30 6.34
C LYS A 194 -4.80 -20.00 5.55
N ILE A 195 -4.36 -18.89 6.13
CA ILE A 195 -4.46 -17.58 5.48
C ILE A 195 -3.49 -17.44 4.30
N ILE A 196 -2.27 -17.98 4.41
CA ILE A 196 -1.32 -18.03 3.29
C ILE A 196 -1.87 -18.89 2.16
N LYS A 197 -2.48 -20.05 2.45
CA LYS A 197 -3.06 -20.91 1.42
C LYS A 197 -4.14 -20.16 0.63
N PHE A 198 -5.06 -19.47 1.33
CA PHE A 198 -6.08 -18.66 0.70
C PHE A 198 -5.48 -17.56 -0.19
N PHE A 199 -4.58 -16.72 0.35
CA PHE A 199 -4.02 -15.62 -0.43
C PHE A 199 -3.10 -16.08 -1.56
N ARG A 200 -2.44 -17.23 -1.43
CA ARG A 200 -1.69 -17.83 -2.53
C ARG A 200 -2.61 -18.17 -3.68
N SER A 201 -3.74 -18.84 -3.42
CA SER A 201 -4.74 -19.10 -4.46
C SER A 201 -5.29 -17.80 -5.04
N PHE A 202 -5.67 -16.84 -4.18
CA PHE A 202 -6.26 -15.58 -4.58
C PHE A 202 -5.36 -14.71 -5.47
N PHE A 203 -4.10 -14.50 -5.06
CA PHE A 203 -3.14 -13.75 -5.85
C PHE A 203 -2.65 -14.53 -7.06
N SER A 204 -2.56 -15.87 -6.98
CA SER A 204 -2.23 -16.66 -8.16
C SER A 204 -3.34 -16.52 -9.21
N ALA A 205 -4.61 -16.69 -8.85
CA ALA A 205 -5.71 -16.53 -9.80
C ALA A 205 -5.72 -15.12 -10.41
N GLY A 206 -5.74 -14.08 -9.57
CA GLY A 206 -5.90 -12.70 -10.08
C GLY A 206 -4.67 -12.08 -10.74
N LEU A 207 -3.44 -12.52 -10.41
CA LEU A 207 -2.21 -11.83 -10.84
C LEU A 207 -1.25 -12.70 -11.65
N LYS A 208 -1.27 -14.03 -11.50
CA LYS A 208 -0.38 -14.93 -12.25
C LYS A 208 -1.00 -15.26 -13.60
N ASP A 209 -0.26 -15.02 -14.68
CA ASP A 209 -0.64 -15.34 -16.06
C ASP A 209 -2.02 -14.78 -16.49
N ASN A 210 -2.60 -13.85 -15.71
CA ASN A 210 -3.81 -13.13 -16.07
C ASN A 210 -3.50 -12.23 -17.27
N THR A 211 -3.94 -12.66 -18.44
CA THR A 211 -3.73 -11.99 -19.72
C THR A 211 -4.58 -10.73 -19.86
N LEU A 212 -5.66 -10.62 -19.09
CA LEU A 212 -6.62 -9.51 -19.11
C LEU A 212 -6.28 -8.39 -18.10
N LEU A 213 -5.29 -8.60 -17.23
CA LEU A 213 -4.75 -7.57 -16.35
C LEU A 213 -3.90 -6.56 -17.16
N TYR A 214 -3.99 -5.26 -16.90
CA TYR A 214 -3.03 -4.28 -17.47
C TYR A 214 -1.80 -4.15 -16.57
N LYS A 215 -2.01 -3.72 -15.32
CA LYS A 215 -0.98 -3.52 -14.31
C LYS A 215 -1.55 -3.82 -12.92
N ALA A 216 -0.72 -4.33 -12.01
CA ALA A 216 -1.07 -4.46 -10.61
C ALA A 216 -0.02 -3.80 -9.71
N VAL A 217 -0.48 -3.03 -8.71
CA VAL A 217 0.37 -2.41 -7.68
C VAL A 217 -0.12 -2.82 -6.30
N LEU A 218 0.75 -3.51 -5.58
CA LEU A 218 0.53 -3.97 -4.23
C LEU A 218 1.40 -3.17 -3.27
N THR A 219 0.86 -2.83 -2.12
CA THR A 219 1.60 -2.17 -1.04
C THR A 219 1.48 -2.95 0.26
N GLY A 220 2.56 -2.97 1.02
CA GLY A 220 2.61 -3.57 2.35
C GLY A 220 3.82 -3.11 3.13
N ILE A 221 4.03 -3.69 4.30
CA ILE A 221 5.18 -3.34 5.14
C ILE A 221 6.24 -4.44 5.06
N LEU A 222 5.84 -5.67 5.29
CA LEU A 222 6.69 -6.84 5.27
C LEU A 222 6.87 -7.35 3.85
N ARG A 223 8.05 -7.93 3.62
CA ARG A 223 8.24 -8.85 2.51
C ARG A 223 7.87 -10.24 3.01
N VAL A 224 6.63 -10.68 2.76
CA VAL A 224 6.29 -12.10 2.92
C VAL A 224 7.09 -12.88 1.88
N SER A 225 7.65 -14.04 2.24
CA SER A 225 8.55 -14.79 1.34
C SER A 225 7.89 -14.99 -0.03
N ARG A 226 8.62 -14.68 -1.10
CA ARG A 226 8.19 -14.94 -2.48
C ARG A 226 7.88 -16.43 -2.67
N GLU A 227 8.59 -17.31 -1.96
CA GLU A 227 8.44 -18.76 -2.00
C GLU A 227 7.17 -19.25 -1.28
N SER A 228 6.56 -18.45 -0.40
CA SER A 228 5.37 -18.85 0.36
C SER A 228 4.08 -18.24 -0.17
N LEU A 229 4.05 -16.97 -0.55
CA LEU A 229 2.81 -16.29 -0.96
C LEU A 229 2.68 -16.16 -2.48
N PHE A 230 3.78 -15.79 -3.12
CA PHE A 230 3.82 -15.50 -4.56
C PHE A 230 4.52 -16.61 -5.34
N SER A 231 4.52 -17.84 -4.80
CA SER A 231 5.10 -19.00 -5.46
C SER A 231 4.35 -19.25 -6.77
N GLY A 232 4.99 -18.92 -7.89
CA GLY A 232 4.41 -19.03 -9.23
C GLY A 232 4.04 -17.71 -9.89
N VAL A 233 4.03 -16.57 -9.18
CA VAL A 233 3.84 -15.26 -9.84
C VAL A 233 5.17 -14.83 -10.48
N ASN A 234 5.35 -15.21 -11.74
CA ASN A 234 6.63 -15.08 -12.46
C ASN A 234 6.94 -13.62 -12.84
N HIS A 235 5.93 -12.77 -12.96
CA HIS A 235 6.05 -11.36 -13.37
C HIS A 235 6.01 -10.35 -12.20
N LEU A 236 6.16 -10.84 -10.96
CA LEU A 236 6.19 -9.99 -9.77
C LEU A 236 7.57 -9.38 -9.56
N LYS A 237 7.65 -8.04 -9.55
CA LYS A 237 8.82 -7.29 -9.12
C LYS A 237 8.60 -6.69 -7.74
N ILE A 238 9.55 -6.93 -6.83
CA ILE A 238 9.51 -6.42 -5.46
C ILE A 238 10.47 -5.24 -5.33
N TYR A 239 9.93 -4.07 -4.99
CA TYR A 239 10.67 -2.86 -4.64
C TYR A 239 10.62 -2.65 -3.13
N SER A 240 11.56 -3.29 -2.44
CA SER A 240 11.69 -3.16 -0.99
C SER A 240 12.29 -1.82 -0.57
N ILE A 241 12.39 -1.58 0.74
CA ILE A 241 13.06 -0.41 1.32
C ILE A 241 14.51 -0.24 0.83
N LEU A 242 15.17 -1.33 0.44
CA LEU A 242 16.55 -1.33 -0.03
C LEU A 242 16.68 -0.95 -1.52
N ASN A 243 15.57 -0.92 -2.26
CA ASN A 243 15.59 -0.60 -3.67
C ASN A 243 15.41 0.93 -3.86
N PRO A 244 16.31 1.62 -4.59
CA PRO A 244 16.17 3.04 -4.84
C PRO A 244 14.97 3.38 -5.74
N LYS A 245 14.49 2.44 -6.58
CA LYS A 245 13.31 2.69 -7.41
C LYS A 245 12.09 2.93 -6.51
N TYR A 246 11.37 4.00 -6.83
CA TYR A 246 10.26 4.56 -6.06
C TYR A 246 10.61 5.09 -4.66
N SER A 247 11.86 5.12 -4.20
CA SER A 247 12.16 5.55 -2.82
C SER A 247 11.68 6.98 -2.54
N SER A 248 11.93 7.91 -3.46
CA SER A 248 11.53 9.32 -3.36
C SER A 248 10.02 9.56 -3.26
N TYR A 249 9.17 8.62 -3.68
CA TYR A 249 7.72 8.78 -3.64
C TYR A 249 7.08 8.38 -2.31
N PHE A 250 7.82 7.74 -1.41
CA PHE A 250 7.30 7.28 -0.12
C PHE A 250 8.17 7.85 0.99
N GLY A 251 7.64 8.84 1.71
CA GLY A 251 8.44 9.66 2.63
C GLY A 251 8.70 11.05 2.09
N PHE A 252 9.27 11.92 2.91
CA PHE A 252 9.76 13.22 2.46
C PHE A 252 11.27 13.20 2.30
N THR A 253 11.76 13.81 1.24
CA THR A 253 13.19 14.08 1.04
C THR A 253 13.60 15.33 1.83
N GLU A 254 14.89 15.50 2.09
CA GLU A 254 15.39 16.70 2.80
C GLU A 254 14.95 18.03 2.13
N PRO A 255 14.99 18.18 0.79
CA PRO A 255 14.45 19.37 0.12
C PRO A 255 12.96 19.59 0.38
N GLU A 256 12.15 18.53 0.35
CA GLU A 256 10.69 18.62 0.61
C GLU A 256 10.41 18.99 2.08
N VAL A 257 11.17 18.43 3.03
CA VAL A 257 11.06 18.82 4.45
C VAL A 257 11.46 20.28 4.64
N THR A 258 12.55 20.71 4.00
CA THR A 258 13.01 22.10 4.05
C THR A 258 11.92 23.04 3.54
N GLU A 259 11.32 22.72 2.39
CA GLU A 259 10.23 23.51 1.81
C GLU A 259 9.01 23.57 2.75
N LEU A 260 8.58 22.43 3.31
CA LEU A 260 7.47 22.39 4.27
C LEU A 260 7.74 23.25 5.51
N LEU A 261 8.95 23.18 6.07
CA LEU A 261 9.36 23.99 7.22
C LEU A 261 9.43 25.48 6.87
N THR A 262 9.92 25.84 5.69
CA THR A 262 9.92 27.23 5.21
C THR A 262 8.50 27.76 5.08
N GLN A 263 7.59 27.00 4.48
CA GLN A 263 6.16 27.38 4.37
C GLN A 263 5.49 27.52 5.75
N ALA A 264 5.91 26.71 6.72
CA ALA A 264 5.47 26.79 8.11
C ALA A 264 6.15 27.90 8.94
N LYS A 265 7.09 28.66 8.35
CA LYS A 265 7.94 29.65 9.05
C LYS A 265 8.81 29.06 10.17
N MET A 266 9.22 27.80 10.00
CA MET A 266 10.05 27.02 10.94
C MET A 266 11.38 26.57 10.34
N GLY A 267 11.88 27.21 9.29
CA GLY A 267 13.10 26.76 8.59
C GLY A 267 14.33 26.60 9.50
N SER A 268 14.42 27.35 10.59
CA SER A 268 15.52 27.26 11.56
C SER A 268 15.54 25.95 12.38
N THR A 269 14.44 25.18 12.40
CA THR A 269 14.35 23.93 13.16
C THR A 269 14.81 22.70 12.38
N LEU A 270 15.23 22.86 11.12
CA LEU A 270 15.70 21.77 10.27
C LEU A 270 16.80 20.91 10.91
N PRO A 271 17.83 21.47 11.61
CA PRO A 271 18.82 20.65 12.31
C PRO A 271 18.18 19.74 13.37
N ASN A 272 17.26 20.27 14.18
CA ASN A 272 16.58 19.48 15.21
C ASN A 272 15.67 18.39 14.61
N VAL A 273 14.98 18.71 13.51
CA VAL A 273 14.18 17.74 12.74
C VAL A 273 15.07 16.64 12.15
N LYS A 274 16.29 17.00 11.72
CA LYS A 274 17.29 16.07 11.24
C LYS A 274 17.85 15.19 12.35
N ASP A 275 17.91 15.65 13.59
CA ASP A 275 18.35 14.80 14.70
C ASP A 275 17.24 13.85 15.16
N TRP A 276 15.97 14.29 15.11
CA TRP A 276 14.84 13.51 15.65
C TRP A 276 14.13 12.60 14.67
N TYR A 277 14.01 13.00 13.40
CA TYR A 277 13.12 12.37 12.42
C TYR A 277 13.82 11.87 11.16
N ASN A 278 15.13 12.08 11.08
CA ASN A 278 16.00 11.47 10.09
C ASN A 278 16.23 9.98 10.40
N GLY A 279 16.77 9.24 9.44
CA GLY A 279 17.28 7.88 9.69
C GLY A 279 16.72 6.79 8.79
N TYR A 280 15.80 7.10 7.87
CA TYR A 280 15.36 6.11 6.88
C TYR A 280 16.22 6.20 5.62
N HIS A 281 17.27 5.40 5.58
CA HIS A 281 18.08 5.22 4.37
C HIS A 281 17.41 4.21 3.43
N MET A 282 16.83 4.70 2.33
CA MET A 282 16.18 3.88 1.30
C MET A 282 16.98 3.92 0.00
N GLY A 283 17.87 2.95 -0.16
CA GLY A 283 18.88 2.97 -1.22
C GLY A 283 19.88 4.10 -0.97
N VAL A 284 19.95 5.08 -1.87
CA VAL A 284 20.84 6.25 -1.77
C VAL A 284 20.18 7.48 -1.15
N ALA A 285 18.86 7.45 -0.92
CA ALA A 285 18.11 8.58 -0.42
C ALA A 285 17.88 8.48 1.09
N THR A 286 18.06 9.60 1.78
CA THR A 286 17.66 9.79 3.16
C THR A 286 16.25 10.36 3.19
N LEU A 287 15.33 9.65 3.85
CA LEU A 287 13.92 9.99 3.88
C LEU A 287 13.43 10.23 5.31
N TYR A 288 12.47 11.13 5.43
CA TYR A 288 11.79 11.49 6.66
C TYR A 288 10.40 10.87 6.68
N ASN A 289 9.97 10.45 7.87
CA ASN A 289 8.63 9.92 8.07
C ASN A 289 7.58 11.05 7.93
N PRO A 290 6.64 10.97 6.96
CA PRO A 290 5.67 12.04 6.72
C PRO A 290 4.79 12.36 7.93
N TRP A 291 4.38 11.33 8.68
CA TRP A 291 3.55 11.52 9.86
C TRP A 291 4.28 12.31 10.95
N SER A 292 5.55 11.99 11.23
CA SER A 292 6.34 12.74 12.19
C SER A 292 6.51 14.20 11.79
N ILE A 293 6.85 14.47 10.52
CA ILE A 293 7.04 15.85 10.03
C ILE A 293 5.74 16.64 10.08
N ILE A 294 4.63 16.04 9.63
CA ILE A 294 3.32 16.70 9.64
C ILE A 294 2.89 17.03 11.08
N ASN A 295 3.02 16.09 12.03
CA ASN A 295 2.65 16.35 13.41
C ASN A 295 3.58 17.38 14.08
N PHE A 296 4.88 17.33 13.79
CA PHE A 296 5.82 18.34 14.27
C PHE A 296 5.41 19.76 13.85
N ILE A 297 5.01 19.94 12.58
CA ILE A 297 4.55 21.25 12.09
C ILE A 297 3.21 21.63 12.72
N GLN A 298 2.29 20.66 12.86
CA GLN A 298 0.98 20.90 13.47
C GLN A 298 1.08 21.34 14.93
N GLU A 299 1.95 20.70 15.70
CA GLU A 299 2.18 20.96 17.12
C GLU A 299 3.20 22.10 17.32
N GLU A 300 3.25 23.04 16.39
CA GLU A 300 4.03 24.28 16.49
C GLU A 300 5.53 24.08 16.74
N GLY A 301 6.12 22.99 16.25
CA GLY A 301 7.55 22.70 16.36
C GLY A 301 7.94 21.93 17.63
N ILE A 302 6.99 21.33 18.33
CA ILE A 302 7.25 20.45 19.47
C ILE A 302 7.85 19.12 18.99
N LEU A 303 9.03 18.76 19.50
CA LEU A 303 9.67 17.48 19.18
C LEU A 303 9.12 16.37 20.08
N GLN A 304 8.42 15.42 19.47
CA GLN A 304 7.88 14.23 20.12
C GLN A 304 8.04 12.98 19.26
N PRO A 305 8.01 11.78 19.86
CA PRO A 305 8.05 10.51 19.13
C PRO A 305 6.67 10.20 18.50
N TYR A 306 6.21 11.04 17.58
CA TYR A 306 4.88 10.94 16.93
C TYR A 306 4.61 9.59 16.26
N TRP A 307 5.65 8.83 15.92
CA TRP A 307 5.55 7.51 15.31
C TRP A 307 5.12 6.41 16.30
N VAL A 308 5.47 6.54 17.59
CA VAL A 308 5.28 5.48 18.61
C VAL A 308 3.80 5.21 18.90
N ASN A 309 2.96 6.24 18.82
CA ASN A 309 1.54 6.15 19.14
C ASN A 309 0.68 5.54 18.01
N THR A 310 1.30 4.94 16.98
CA THR A 310 0.60 4.47 15.77
C THR A 310 0.59 2.94 15.58
N SER A 311 1.08 2.12 16.52
CA SER A 311 1.20 0.66 16.33
C SER A 311 0.87 -0.25 17.52
N ASP A 312 0.19 -1.36 17.19
CA ASP A 312 0.27 -2.62 17.94
C ASP A 312 1.70 -3.18 17.86
N ASN A 313 2.49 -2.98 18.93
CA ASN A 313 3.86 -3.49 19.05
C ASN A 313 3.93 -5.00 19.35
N ASN A 314 2.81 -5.72 19.22
CA ASN A 314 2.69 -7.13 19.57
C ASN A 314 3.63 -8.02 18.74
N LEU A 315 3.83 -7.71 17.46
CA LEU A 315 4.78 -8.44 16.63
C LEU A 315 6.20 -8.32 17.14
N ILE A 316 6.62 -7.11 17.50
CA ILE A 316 7.96 -6.88 18.04
C ILE A 316 8.10 -7.66 19.34
N LYS A 317 7.11 -7.59 20.23
CA LYS A 317 7.12 -8.36 21.49
C LYS A 317 7.24 -9.87 21.23
N THR A 318 6.49 -10.40 20.26
CA THR A 318 6.54 -11.82 19.90
C THR A 318 7.84 -12.21 19.20
N LEU A 319 8.38 -11.36 18.32
CA LEU A 319 9.65 -11.63 17.64
C LEU A 319 10.83 -11.49 18.60
N LEU A 320 10.82 -10.46 19.45
CA LEU A 320 11.80 -10.32 20.52
C LEU A 320 11.73 -11.52 21.44
N SER A 321 10.55 -11.95 21.92
CA SER A 321 10.46 -13.11 22.81
C SER A 321 11.04 -14.38 22.19
N LYS A 322 10.80 -14.59 20.88
CA LYS A 322 11.32 -15.72 20.09
C LYS A 322 12.74 -15.54 19.54
N SER A 323 13.32 -14.34 19.63
CA SER A 323 14.66 -14.02 19.09
C SER A 323 15.78 -14.55 19.98
N SER A 324 16.98 -14.67 19.40
CA SER A 324 18.19 -15.07 20.12
C SER A 324 18.52 -14.08 21.23
N VAL A 325 19.20 -14.56 22.27
CA VAL A 325 19.71 -13.72 23.36
C VAL A 325 20.63 -12.61 22.82
N SER A 326 21.43 -12.92 21.79
CA SER A 326 22.28 -11.93 21.12
C SER A 326 21.48 -10.78 20.49
N PHE A 327 20.33 -11.07 19.86
CA PHE A 327 19.47 -10.04 19.29
C PHE A 327 18.80 -9.20 20.38
N LYS A 328 18.35 -9.84 21.48
CA LYS A 328 17.76 -9.14 22.64
C LYS A 328 18.76 -8.18 23.29
N ASN A 329 20.00 -8.62 23.48
CA ASN A 329 21.05 -7.76 24.05
C ASN A 329 21.38 -6.60 23.13
N ALA A 330 21.59 -6.88 21.84
CA ALA A 330 21.84 -5.85 20.83
C ALA A 330 20.69 -4.84 20.71
N PHE A 331 19.44 -5.29 20.88
CA PHE A 331 18.26 -4.42 20.92
C PHE A 331 18.19 -3.59 22.21
N ASN A 332 18.57 -4.15 23.37
CA ASN A 332 18.70 -3.39 24.61
C ASN A 332 19.81 -2.34 24.52
N ASP A 333 20.94 -2.67 23.91
CA ASP A 333 22.02 -1.72 23.69
C ASP A 333 21.53 -0.55 22.83
N LEU A 334 20.74 -0.87 21.80
CA LEU A 334 20.03 0.10 20.96
C LEU A 334 19.14 1.04 21.77
N LEU A 335 18.33 0.51 22.69
CA LEU A 335 17.42 1.28 23.53
C LEU A 335 18.14 2.22 24.50
N GLN A 336 19.41 1.92 24.82
CA GLN A 336 20.27 2.75 25.65
C GLN A 336 21.05 3.80 24.84
N GLY A 337 20.76 3.94 23.54
CA GLY A 337 21.43 4.90 22.66
C GLY A 337 22.81 4.45 22.20
N MET A 338 23.17 3.18 22.41
CA MET A 338 24.42 2.62 21.89
C MET A 338 24.26 2.24 20.42
N LYS A 339 25.33 2.44 19.63
CA LYS A 339 25.37 2.03 18.22
C LYS A 339 25.72 0.55 18.13
N THR A 340 24.84 -0.23 17.51
CA THR A 340 25.03 -1.68 17.34
C THR A 340 25.04 -2.04 15.85
N LEU A 341 26.02 -2.84 15.42
CA LEU A 341 26.15 -3.28 14.03
C LEU A 341 25.36 -4.59 13.82
N PHE A 342 24.40 -4.60 12.90
CA PHE A 342 23.64 -5.80 12.53
C PHE A 342 23.96 -6.24 11.11
N PHE A 343 24.28 -7.52 10.95
CA PHE A 343 24.38 -8.15 9.63
C PHE A 343 23.06 -8.80 9.27
N LEU A 344 22.27 -8.13 8.44
CA LEU A 344 21.03 -8.68 7.89
C LEU A 344 21.34 -9.50 6.64
N THR A 345 21.17 -10.81 6.72
CA THR A 345 21.25 -11.67 5.54
C THR A 345 19.86 -11.79 4.89
N SER A 346 19.80 -11.91 3.56
CA SER A 346 18.54 -11.99 2.79
C SER A 346 17.61 -13.15 3.17
N LYS A 347 18.06 -14.08 4.01
CA LYS A 347 17.29 -15.21 4.55
C LYS A 347 16.59 -14.91 5.89
N GLN A 348 16.92 -13.80 6.55
CA GLN A 348 16.27 -13.39 7.80
C GLN A 348 15.33 -12.22 7.52
N THR A 349 14.03 -12.52 7.43
CA THR A 349 12.98 -11.51 7.36
C THR A 349 12.79 -10.89 8.75
N ILE A 350 13.77 -10.11 9.21
CA ILE A 350 13.57 -9.26 10.38
C ILE A 350 12.71 -8.09 9.92
N PRO A 351 11.60 -7.80 10.60
CA PRO A 351 10.93 -6.55 10.41
C PRO A 351 11.80 -5.43 11.00
N LEU A 352 12.61 -4.80 10.16
CA LEU A 352 12.97 -3.39 10.33
C LEU A 352 11.68 -2.58 10.11
N LEU A 353 10.74 -2.74 11.06
CA LEU A 353 9.34 -2.34 10.92
C LEU A 353 9.07 -0.97 11.55
N PHE A 354 10.02 -0.40 12.28
CA PHE A 354 9.81 0.84 13.00
C PHE A 354 11.09 1.66 12.96
N GLY A 355 10.94 2.94 12.61
CA GLY A 355 12.03 3.90 12.64
C GLY A 355 12.55 4.06 14.05
N VAL A 356 13.54 3.26 14.37
CA VAL A 356 14.55 3.70 15.31
C VAL A 356 15.34 4.77 14.57
N CYS A 357 14.96 6.03 14.80
CA CYS A 357 15.79 7.16 14.47
C CYS A 357 17.06 6.99 15.33
N PHE A 358 18.22 6.98 14.68
CA PHE A 358 19.54 6.91 15.32
C PHE A 358 20.24 8.23 15.21
#